data_AF-A0A3Q3ACP8-F1
#
_entry.id   AF-A0A3Q3ACP8-F1
#
_cell.length_a   1.000
_cell.length_b   1.000
_cell.length_c   1.000
_cell.angle_alpha   90.00
_cell.angle_beta   90.00
_cell.angle_gamma   90.00
#
_symmetry.space_group_name_H-M   'P 1'
#
loop_
_entity.id
_entity.type
_entity.pdbx_description
1 polymer ?
#
loop_
_entity_poly.entity_id
_entity_poly.type
_entity_poly.pdbx_seq_one_letter_code
_entity_poly.pdbx_strand_id
1 'polypeptide(L)'
;MVVLATAEEWSSLTSLLQKSSGDNGYQMASKSLGSKQVCDLMLEDHSISLHFAELKEDMPQEDMSHAIDDCFKSCRGGTSVFLLLIHGGYYTEKEKRMIEILQAHFGVEALKYVVILSVEDGKVIEALDDTLVDLINVCDGRYCRITTSTASGGLHALHEMVNNVVTENSSAGYTEGMLAESKKRSTEDSAMNMLRKKVQEAEEKEQAFMEMLQEQEERRAREMEELKARHAEERQKEAAEKRRHETRRESLQEAVSSHRSMLQLHLKAPDDDEAKKISVVLLGLSGSGKSSALSLILNREGNRYLSNGPGHDPVPPTVTCERKEMSAGGRRLVLVDTPELWDEDGVENVELVKDCLALALPGPHVFLLVLQVGRFTQGESEMLGHLQKIFGRELAEHAIILFVHFDGNQYRPQRINDYVSGAHPSLQELVRKCGSRYLELNVTRAVSALSYPQVKELLSGIHKLVASHGGRSFVVRRFSPQELQERNKMIAEWKEGSQEGNYLLRHE
;
A
#
# COMPACT_ATOMS: atom_id res chain seq x y z
N MET A 1 -4.16 40.21 -66.76
CA MET A 1 -3.58 39.14 -65.91
C MET A 1 -2.66 39.80 -64.90
N VAL A 2 -2.65 39.34 -63.65
CA VAL A 2 -1.68 39.79 -62.64
C VAL A 2 -0.51 38.83 -62.65
N VAL A 3 0.71 39.35 -62.80
CA VAL A 3 1.93 38.53 -62.90
C VAL A 3 2.66 38.52 -61.57
N LEU A 4 2.87 37.32 -61.03
CA LEU A 4 3.60 37.03 -59.80
C LEU A 4 5.00 36.57 -60.17
N ALA A 5 5.98 37.46 -60.04
CA ALA A 5 7.36 37.17 -60.42
C ALA A 5 8.35 38.13 -59.73
N THR A 6 9.61 37.75 -59.76
CA THR A 6 10.76 38.63 -59.47
C THR A 6 11.07 39.54 -60.67
N ALA A 7 11.85 40.60 -60.43
CA ALA A 7 12.32 41.48 -61.51
C ALA A 7 13.15 40.73 -62.58
N GLU A 8 13.89 39.68 -62.17
CA GLU A 8 14.70 38.87 -63.07
C GLU A 8 13.85 37.98 -63.99
N GLU A 9 12.85 37.29 -63.45
CA GLU A 9 11.89 36.49 -64.22
C GLU A 9 11.09 37.35 -65.19
N TRP A 10 10.63 38.52 -64.73
CA TRP A 10 9.92 39.48 -65.56
C TRP A 10 10.79 40.01 -66.70
N SER A 11 12.04 40.35 -66.42
CA SER A 11 13.01 40.79 -67.43
C SER A 11 13.30 39.68 -68.44
N SER A 12 13.38 38.43 -67.99
CA SER A 12 13.57 37.25 -68.84
C SER A 12 12.39 37.04 -69.79
N LEU A 13 11.15 37.11 -69.27
CA LEU A 13 9.94 36.99 -70.09
C LEU A 13 9.85 38.11 -71.12
N THR A 14 9.98 39.37 -70.69
CA THR A 14 9.85 40.53 -71.58
C THR A 14 10.96 40.57 -72.64
N SER A 15 12.20 40.22 -72.29
CA SER A 15 13.31 40.08 -73.25
C SER A 15 13.05 38.98 -74.27
N LEU A 16 12.55 37.81 -73.84
CA LEU A 16 12.18 36.71 -74.72
C LEU A 16 11.08 37.12 -75.71
N LEU A 17 10.02 37.77 -75.22
CA LEU A 17 8.92 38.28 -76.02
C LEU A 17 9.36 39.41 -76.97
N GLN A 18 10.27 40.29 -76.54
CA GLN A 18 10.80 41.35 -77.40
C GLN A 18 11.65 40.81 -78.55
N LYS A 19 12.52 39.83 -78.28
CA LYS A 19 13.38 39.18 -79.29
C LYS A 19 12.57 38.48 -80.38
N SER A 20 11.36 38.03 -80.06
CA SER A 20 10.48 37.29 -80.98
C SER A 20 9.30 38.11 -81.51
N SER A 21 9.22 39.40 -81.16
CA SER A 21 8.23 40.37 -81.67
C SER A 21 8.53 40.72 -83.13
N GLY A 22 7.51 40.64 -84.00
CA GLY A 22 7.60 40.99 -85.43
C GLY A 22 7.77 39.82 -86.40
N ASP A 23 8.52 38.78 -86.02
CA ASP A 23 8.76 37.59 -86.87
C ASP A 23 7.69 36.49 -86.69
N ASN A 24 6.96 36.51 -85.57
CA ASN A 24 6.08 35.40 -85.12
C ASN A 24 4.59 35.78 -84.91
N GLY A 25 4.10 36.85 -85.55
CA GLY A 25 2.66 37.15 -85.64
C GLY A 25 2.01 37.88 -84.45
N TYR A 26 2.79 38.45 -83.52
CA TYR A 26 2.28 39.27 -82.41
C TYR A 26 3.09 40.56 -82.23
N GLN A 27 2.47 41.57 -81.60
CA GLN A 27 3.11 42.85 -81.27
C GLN A 27 3.14 43.08 -79.76
N MET A 28 4.23 43.64 -79.25
CA MET A 28 4.40 43.93 -77.82
C MET A 28 4.63 45.42 -77.59
N ALA A 29 3.94 45.99 -76.59
CA ALA A 29 4.16 47.34 -76.09
C ALA A 29 4.25 47.34 -74.56
N SER A 30 5.34 47.88 -74.01
CA SER A 30 5.50 48.03 -72.55
C SER A 30 5.29 49.48 -72.12
N LYS A 31 4.60 49.67 -71.00
CA LYS A 31 4.39 50.95 -70.34
C LYS A 31 4.82 50.84 -68.88
N SER A 32 5.65 51.76 -68.43
CA SER A 32 5.99 51.90 -67.01
C SER A 32 5.09 52.97 -66.38
N LEU A 33 4.38 52.62 -65.32
CA LEU A 33 3.50 53.52 -64.57
C LEU A 33 3.87 53.46 -63.08
N GLY A 34 4.89 54.22 -62.68
CA GLY A 34 5.40 54.24 -61.30
C GLY A 34 6.15 52.95 -60.95
N SER A 35 5.81 52.28 -59.85
CA SER A 35 6.35 50.97 -59.46
C SER A 35 5.74 49.79 -60.24
N LYS A 36 4.78 50.05 -61.14
CA LYS A 36 4.03 49.04 -61.90
C LYS A 36 4.52 49.01 -63.33
N GLN A 37 4.75 47.80 -63.85
CA GLN A 37 5.05 47.59 -65.27
C GLN A 37 3.86 46.90 -65.92
N VAL A 38 3.34 47.48 -67.00
CA VAL A 38 2.25 46.89 -67.79
C VAL A 38 2.80 46.53 -69.16
N CYS A 39 2.63 45.28 -69.55
CA CYS A 39 2.98 44.80 -70.89
C CYS A 39 1.71 44.44 -71.64
N ASP A 40 1.43 45.16 -72.71
CA ASP A 40 0.31 44.91 -73.63
C ASP A 40 0.83 44.08 -74.81
N LEU A 41 0.25 42.89 -75.00
CA LEU A 41 0.53 41.98 -76.11
C LEU A 41 -0.70 41.93 -77.03
N MET A 42 -0.49 42.13 -78.32
CA MET A 42 -1.50 41.96 -79.36
C MET A 42 -1.21 40.69 -80.13
N LEU A 43 -2.02 39.66 -79.92
CA LEU A 43 -1.95 38.38 -80.63
C LEU A 43 -3.17 38.27 -81.54
N GLU A 44 -2.96 38.44 -82.85
CA GLU A 44 -4.04 38.53 -83.85
C GLU A 44 -5.11 39.58 -83.45
N ASP A 45 -6.34 39.15 -83.15
CA ASP A 45 -7.47 40.01 -82.74
C ASP A 45 -7.62 40.16 -81.20
N HIS A 46 -6.71 39.59 -80.41
CA HIS A 46 -6.81 39.54 -78.94
C HIS A 46 -5.74 40.41 -78.27
N SER A 47 -6.14 41.14 -77.22
CA SER A 47 -5.24 41.93 -76.37
C SER A 47 -5.01 41.25 -75.02
N ILE A 48 -3.77 40.93 -74.70
CA ILE A 48 -3.35 40.40 -73.40
C ILE A 48 -2.58 41.50 -72.66
N SER A 49 -3.15 42.01 -71.56
CA SER A 49 -2.45 42.94 -70.66
C SER A 49 -1.91 42.20 -69.43
N LEU A 50 -0.59 42.24 -69.27
CA LEU A 50 0.15 41.69 -68.15
C LEU A 50 0.49 42.80 -67.16
N HIS A 51 -0.03 42.72 -65.94
CA HIS A 51 0.21 43.68 -64.86
C HIS A 51 1.22 43.08 -63.89
N PHE A 52 2.46 43.56 -63.95
CA PHE A 52 3.55 43.05 -63.13
C PHE A 52 3.70 43.85 -61.83
N ALA A 53 3.73 43.11 -60.73
CA ALA A 53 4.18 43.58 -59.42
C ALA A 53 5.55 42.97 -59.12
N GLU A 54 6.55 43.79 -58.80
CA GLU A 54 7.87 43.31 -58.42
C GLU A 54 7.81 42.71 -57.01
N LEU A 55 8.02 41.39 -56.91
CA LEU A 55 8.05 40.66 -55.65
C LEU A 55 9.51 40.32 -55.31
N LYS A 56 10.03 40.91 -54.25
CA LYS A 56 11.42 40.68 -53.78
C LYS A 56 11.45 39.60 -52.71
N GLU A 57 12.48 38.77 -52.70
CA GLU A 57 12.63 37.67 -51.75
C GLU A 57 12.72 38.12 -50.29
N ASP A 58 13.20 39.34 -50.03
CA ASP A 58 13.36 39.94 -48.69
C ASP A 58 12.17 40.83 -48.28
N MET A 59 11.19 41.03 -49.16
CA MET A 59 10.05 41.91 -48.91
C MET A 59 9.13 41.32 -47.81
N PRO A 60 8.62 42.12 -46.87
CA PRO A 60 7.61 41.69 -45.89
C PRO A 60 6.33 41.16 -46.55
N GLN A 61 5.62 40.28 -45.84
CA GLN A 61 4.37 39.68 -46.35
C GLN A 61 3.29 40.72 -46.67
N GLU A 62 3.16 41.75 -45.82
CA GLU A 62 2.21 42.85 -45.99
C GLU A 62 2.52 43.66 -47.26
N ASP A 63 3.79 43.98 -47.50
CA ASP A 63 4.23 44.74 -48.67
C ASP A 63 4.03 43.97 -49.97
N MET A 64 4.34 42.66 -49.99
CA MET A 64 4.05 41.80 -51.14
C MET A 64 2.54 41.71 -51.41
N SER A 65 1.76 41.56 -50.35
CA SER A 65 0.31 41.54 -50.45
C SER A 65 -0.25 42.84 -51.00
N HIS A 66 0.29 43.99 -50.57
CA HIS A 66 -0.08 45.30 -51.10
C HIS A 66 0.30 45.43 -52.57
N ALA A 67 1.48 44.97 -52.99
CA ALA A 67 1.91 45.01 -54.39
C ALA A 67 0.99 44.18 -55.31
N ILE A 68 0.59 42.97 -54.89
CA ILE A 68 -0.33 42.11 -55.64
C ILE A 68 -1.73 42.73 -55.69
N ASP A 69 -2.25 43.24 -54.57
CA ASP A 69 -3.56 43.91 -54.49
C ASP A 69 -3.60 45.17 -55.37
N ASP A 70 -2.51 45.93 -55.41
CA ASP A 70 -2.35 47.11 -56.24
C ASP A 70 -2.37 46.80 -57.74
N CYS A 71 -1.78 45.68 -58.17
CA CYS A 71 -1.88 45.20 -59.54
C CYS A 71 -3.28 44.64 -59.84
N PHE A 72 -3.87 43.90 -58.90
CA PHE A 72 -5.22 43.38 -59.01
C PHE A 72 -6.26 44.48 -59.22
N LYS A 73 -6.23 45.55 -58.41
CA LYS A 73 -7.12 46.73 -58.54
C LYS A 73 -6.93 47.51 -59.83
N SER A 74 -5.76 47.38 -60.47
CA SER A 74 -5.52 48.03 -61.77
C SER A 74 -6.21 47.30 -62.94
N CYS A 75 -6.62 46.05 -62.74
CA CYS A 75 -7.42 45.30 -63.70
C CYS A 75 -8.91 45.65 -63.54
N ARG A 76 -9.50 46.37 -64.50
CA ARG A 76 -10.92 46.76 -64.46
C ARG A 76 -11.81 45.52 -64.48
N GLY A 77 -12.55 45.28 -63.39
CA GLY A 77 -13.49 44.15 -63.27
C GLY A 77 -12.88 42.88 -62.67
N GLY A 78 -11.63 42.94 -62.18
CA GLY A 78 -10.91 41.79 -61.63
C GLY A 78 -9.82 41.26 -62.57
N THR A 79 -9.15 40.17 -62.18
CA THR A 79 -8.11 39.54 -63.01
C THR A 79 -8.62 38.26 -63.64
N SER A 80 -8.37 38.05 -64.93
CA SER A 80 -8.68 36.78 -65.60
C SER A 80 -7.94 35.62 -64.95
N VAL A 81 -6.64 35.81 -64.66
CA VAL A 81 -5.77 34.83 -63.99
C VAL A 81 -4.66 35.52 -63.18
N PHE A 82 -4.12 34.81 -62.20
CA PHE A 82 -2.82 35.08 -61.59
C PHE A 82 -1.78 34.23 -62.31
N LEU A 83 -0.80 34.87 -62.94
CA LEU A 83 0.24 34.21 -63.72
C LEU A 83 1.51 34.09 -62.86
N LEU A 84 1.82 32.89 -62.40
CA LEU A 84 3.08 32.60 -61.70
C LEU A 84 4.17 32.36 -62.74
N LEU A 85 5.19 33.21 -62.78
CA LEU A 85 6.36 32.95 -63.62
C LEU A 85 7.35 32.09 -62.87
N ILE A 86 7.85 31.05 -63.54
CA ILE A 86 8.95 30.22 -63.06
C ILE A 86 10.04 30.15 -64.12
N HIS A 87 11.27 29.93 -63.69
CA HIS A 87 12.38 29.69 -64.62
C HIS A 87 12.65 28.17 -64.74
N GLY A 88 12.37 27.60 -65.92
CA GLY A 88 12.55 26.17 -66.14
C GLY A 88 11.50 25.29 -65.47
N GLY A 89 11.92 24.13 -64.97
CA GLY A 89 11.06 23.11 -64.37
C GLY A 89 11.19 22.97 -62.86
N TYR A 90 11.51 24.05 -62.14
CA TYR A 90 11.77 24.03 -60.70
C TYR A 90 10.80 24.94 -59.93
N TYR A 91 10.20 24.44 -58.85
CA TYR A 91 9.40 25.25 -57.90
C TYR A 91 10.19 25.59 -56.64
N THR A 92 10.70 26.81 -56.61
CA THR A 92 11.61 27.37 -55.62
C THR A 92 10.88 27.97 -54.40
N GLU A 93 11.60 28.19 -53.30
CA GLU A 93 11.04 28.77 -52.06
C GLU A 93 10.45 30.18 -52.27
N LYS A 94 11.01 30.96 -53.22
CA LYS A 94 10.44 32.26 -53.59
C LYS A 94 9.04 32.12 -54.22
N GLU A 95 8.84 31.14 -55.10
CA GLU A 95 7.56 30.90 -55.77
C GLU A 95 6.54 30.30 -54.79
N LYS A 96 6.99 29.41 -53.89
CA LYS A 96 6.19 28.93 -52.75
C LYS A 96 5.66 30.08 -51.93
N ARG A 97 6.54 31.01 -51.55
CA ARG A 97 6.18 32.20 -50.79
C ARG A 97 5.17 33.08 -51.54
N MET A 98 5.31 33.24 -52.86
CA MET A 98 4.34 34.00 -53.67
C MET A 98 2.94 33.36 -53.65
N ILE A 99 2.86 32.02 -53.77
CA ILE A 99 1.59 31.28 -53.72
C ILE A 99 0.96 31.32 -52.32
N GLU A 100 1.75 31.17 -51.26
CA GLU A 100 1.25 31.28 -49.88
C GLU A 100 0.66 32.66 -49.59
N ILE A 101 1.29 33.72 -50.08
CA ILE A 101 0.80 35.10 -49.94
C ILE A 101 -0.49 35.31 -50.73
N LEU A 102 -0.56 34.76 -51.95
CA LEU A 102 -1.76 34.78 -52.76
C LEU A 102 -2.93 34.10 -52.02
N GLN A 103 -2.72 32.91 -51.46
CA GLN A 103 -3.74 32.20 -50.69
C GLN A 103 -4.13 32.95 -49.42
N ALA A 104 -3.16 33.54 -48.70
CA ALA A 104 -3.42 34.27 -47.47
C ALA A 104 -4.26 35.54 -47.72
N HIS A 105 -4.01 36.26 -48.82
CA HIS A 105 -4.71 37.53 -49.08
C HIS A 105 -5.97 37.39 -49.94
N PHE A 106 -5.94 36.52 -50.94
CA PHE A 106 -7.03 36.30 -51.91
C PHE A 106 -7.84 35.03 -51.59
N GLY A 107 -7.44 34.26 -50.57
CA GLY A 107 -8.08 33.00 -50.20
C GLY A 107 -7.64 31.84 -51.08
N VAL A 108 -7.94 30.63 -50.59
CA VAL A 108 -7.63 29.38 -51.29
C VAL A 108 -8.30 29.27 -52.67
N GLU A 109 -9.43 29.95 -52.86
CA GLU A 109 -10.14 30.01 -54.15
C GLU A 109 -9.33 30.71 -55.25
N ALA A 110 -8.34 31.55 -54.89
CA ALA A 110 -7.47 32.20 -55.86
C ALA A 110 -6.63 31.19 -56.66
N LEU A 111 -6.34 30.02 -56.09
CA LEU A 111 -5.64 28.93 -56.80
C LEU A 111 -6.41 28.45 -58.03
N LYS A 112 -7.74 28.56 -58.04
CA LYS A 112 -8.59 28.26 -59.20
C LYS A 112 -8.37 29.21 -60.37
N TYR A 113 -7.61 30.28 -60.17
CA TYR A 113 -7.27 31.26 -61.19
C TYR A 113 -5.75 31.36 -61.43
N VAL A 114 -4.94 30.47 -60.87
CA VAL A 114 -3.49 30.45 -61.10
C VAL A 114 -3.15 29.70 -62.38
N VAL A 115 -2.28 30.31 -63.19
CA VAL A 115 -1.63 29.65 -64.34
C VAL A 115 -0.13 29.73 -64.12
N ILE A 116 0.55 28.60 -64.25
CA ILE A 116 2.00 28.52 -64.09
C ILE A 116 2.63 28.67 -65.48
N LEU A 117 3.52 29.63 -65.65
CA LEU A 117 4.22 29.87 -66.90
C LEU A 117 5.73 29.72 -66.71
N SER A 118 6.27 28.67 -67.32
CA SER A 118 7.71 28.42 -67.39
C SER A 118 8.33 29.19 -68.54
N VAL A 119 9.35 30.00 -68.22
CA VAL A 119 10.11 30.80 -69.18
C VAL A 119 11.50 30.20 -69.34
N GLU A 120 11.84 29.73 -70.54
CA GLU A 120 13.12 29.06 -70.84
C GLU A 120 13.84 29.75 -72.01
N ASP A 121 14.97 30.43 -71.74
CA ASP A 121 15.85 31.00 -72.78
C ASP A 121 16.98 30.00 -73.11
N GLY A 122 16.70 29.03 -73.99
CA GLY A 122 17.70 28.05 -74.45
C GLY A 122 17.26 26.59 -74.34
N LYS A 123 17.97 25.78 -73.53
CA LYS A 123 17.75 24.33 -73.45
C LYS A 123 16.49 24.03 -72.63
N VAL A 124 15.56 23.30 -73.25
CA VAL A 124 14.31 22.87 -72.62
C VAL A 124 14.58 21.91 -71.47
N ILE A 125 13.97 22.15 -70.31
CA ILE A 125 14.03 21.24 -69.18
C ILE A 125 12.84 20.27 -69.28
N GLU A 126 13.14 18.99 -69.52
CA GLU A 126 12.09 17.95 -69.67
C GLU A 126 11.59 17.41 -68.33
N ALA A 127 12.41 17.46 -67.28
CA ALA A 127 12.04 16.97 -65.95
C ALA A 127 11.52 18.12 -65.09
N LEU A 128 10.29 17.97 -64.58
CA LEU A 128 9.71 18.84 -63.56
C LEU A 128 10.02 18.26 -62.19
N ASP A 129 10.31 19.09 -61.20
CA ASP A 129 10.46 18.63 -59.83
C ASP A 129 9.12 18.22 -59.21
N ASP A 130 9.14 17.29 -58.26
CA ASP A 130 7.92 16.75 -57.63
C ASP A 130 7.06 17.86 -57.01
N THR A 131 7.68 18.89 -56.44
CA THR A 131 6.94 19.99 -55.81
C THR A 131 6.24 20.91 -56.81
N LEU A 132 6.80 21.08 -58.00
CA LEU A 132 6.11 21.75 -59.11
C LEU A 132 4.98 20.90 -59.66
N VAL A 133 5.16 19.57 -59.78
CA VAL A 133 4.09 18.66 -60.21
C VAL A 133 2.90 18.72 -59.24
N ASP A 134 3.17 18.75 -57.93
CA ASP A 134 2.13 18.93 -56.91
C ASP A 134 1.39 20.26 -57.07
N LEU A 135 2.12 21.37 -57.30
CA LEU A 135 1.49 22.67 -57.56
C LEU A 135 0.64 22.66 -58.83
N ILE A 136 1.13 22.04 -59.91
CA ILE A 136 0.41 21.89 -61.18
C ILE A 136 -0.89 21.13 -60.94
N ASN A 137 -0.87 20.05 -60.14
CA ASN A 137 -2.06 19.29 -59.78
C ASN A 137 -3.05 20.11 -58.95
N VAL A 138 -2.56 20.91 -57.98
CA VAL A 138 -3.38 21.85 -57.19
C VAL A 138 -4.01 22.92 -58.09
N CYS A 139 -3.32 23.30 -59.17
CA CYS A 139 -3.81 24.21 -60.19
C CYS A 139 -4.47 23.47 -61.37
N ASP A 140 -5.03 22.28 -61.19
CA ASP A 140 -5.79 21.54 -62.21
C ASP A 140 -5.07 21.34 -63.56
N GLY A 141 -3.74 21.16 -63.54
CA GLY A 141 -2.93 20.97 -64.75
C GLY A 141 -2.56 22.24 -65.50
N ARG A 142 -2.80 23.43 -64.93
CA ARG A 142 -2.61 24.73 -65.60
C ARG A 142 -1.14 25.16 -65.66
N TYR A 143 -0.39 24.54 -66.56
CA TYR A 143 1.02 24.79 -66.83
C TYR A 143 1.28 25.07 -68.32
N CYS A 144 1.95 26.19 -68.60
CA CYS A 144 2.37 26.59 -69.94
C CYS A 144 3.90 26.78 -69.98
N ARG A 145 4.49 26.61 -71.16
CA ARG A 145 5.91 26.82 -71.41
C ARG A 145 6.13 27.75 -72.59
N ILE A 146 7.00 28.74 -72.43
CA ILE A 146 7.42 29.66 -73.48
C ILE A 146 8.95 29.60 -73.64
N THR A 147 9.39 29.37 -74.87
CA THR A 147 10.81 29.41 -75.26
C THR A 147 11.03 30.43 -76.37
N THR A 148 12.28 30.80 -76.62
CA THR A 148 12.63 31.71 -77.73
C THR A 148 12.23 31.19 -79.11
N SER A 149 12.22 29.87 -79.32
CA SER A 149 11.84 29.25 -80.60
C SER A 149 10.33 29.00 -80.74
N THR A 150 9.57 28.95 -79.64
CA THR A 150 8.13 28.66 -79.65
C THR A 150 7.27 29.78 -79.06
N ALA A 151 7.80 31.00 -78.96
CA ALA A 151 7.14 32.11 -78.28
C ALA A 151 5.67 32.35 -78.71
N SER A 152 5.38 32.33 -80.01
CA SER A 152 4.00 32.53 -80.51
C SER A 152 3.07 31.35 -80.19
N GLY A 153 3.55 30.11 -80.34
CA GLY A 153 2.78 28.92 -79.94
C GLY A 153 2.51 28.85 -78.44
N GLY A 154 3.49 29.24 -77.61
CA GLY A 154 3.34 29.31 -76.16
C GLY A 154 2.41 30.43 -75.70
N LEU A 155 2.40 31.58 -76.40
CA LEU A 155 1.40 32.64 -76.18
C LEU A 155 -0.01 32.19 -76.54
N HIS A 156 -0.18 31.43 -77.64
CA HIS A 156 -1.47 30.87 -78.01
C HIS A 156 -1.96 29.84 -76.97
N ALA A 157 -1.08 28.96 -76.49
CA ALA A 157 -1.40 28.01 -75.43
C ALA A 157 -1.79 28.71 -74.11
N LEU A 158 -1.07 29.77 -73.75
CA LEU A 158 -1.41 30.60 -72.58
C LEU A 158 -2.78 31.26 -72.75
N HIS A 159 -3.08 31.82 -73.92
CA HIS A 159 -4.37 32.44 -74.21
C HIS A 159 -5.53 31.43 -74.12
N GLU A 160 -5.37 30.24 -74.71
CA GLU A 160 -6.35 29.16 -74.62
C GLU A 160 -6.58 28.72 -73.17
N MET A 161 -5.51 28.54 -72.40
CA MET A 161 -5.59 28.16 -70.99
C MET A 161 -6.30 29.20 -70.14
N VAL A 162 -6.03 30.49 -70.37
CA VAL A 162 -6.73 31.59 -69.69
C VAL A 162 -8.22 31.58 -70.02
N ASN A 163 -8.59 31.36 -71.29
CA ASN A 163 -9.99 31.27 -71.68
C ASN A 163 -10.69 30.08 -71.03
N ASN A 164 -10.01 28.94 -70.89
CA ASN A 164 -10.53 27.78 -70.16
C ASN A 164 -10.76 28.12 -68.68
N VAL A 165 -9.78 28.75 -68.02
CA VAL A 165 -9.93 29.18 -66.61
C VAL A 165 -11.12 30.13 -66.42
N VAL A 166 -11.28 31.11 -67.32
CA VAL A 166 -12.39 32.08 -67.23
C VAL A 166 -13.74 31.41 -67.49
N THR A 167 -13.83 30.50 -68.45
CA THR A 167 -15.08 29.79 -68.78
C THR A 167 -15.50 28.82 -67.67
N GLU A 168 -14.56 28.06 -67.10
CA GLU A 168 -14.79 27.13 -65.99
C GLU A 168 -15.25 27.85 -64.71
N ASN A 169 -14.73 29.06 -64.46
CA ASN A 169 -15.00 29.83 -63.25
C ASN A 169 -16.11 30.89 -63.43
N SER A 170 -17.22 30.53 -64.09
CA SER A 170 -18.44 31.36 -64.25
C SER A 170 -18.32 32.52 -65.24
N SER A 171 -17.46 32.42 -66.25
CA SER A 171 -17.31 33.41 -67.34
C SER A 171 -16.86 34.81 -66.89
N ALA A 172 -16.35 34.92 -65.67
CA ALA A 172 -15.71 36.12 -65.13
C ALA A 172 -14.38 35.72 -64.50
N GLY A 173 -13.38 36.61 -64.55
CA GLY A 173 -12.14 36.42 -63.81
C GLY A 173 -12.36 36.47 -62.30
N TYR A 174 -11.29 36.31 -61.52
CA TYR A 174 -11.31 36.53 -60.08
C TYR A 174 -11.69 38.00 -59.79
N THR A 175 -12.81 38.22 -59.09
CA THR A 175 -13.40 39.56 -58.90
C THR A 175 -13.15 40.15 -57.51
N GLU A 176 -13.30 41.47 -57.36
CA GLU A 176 -13.24 42.14 -56.05
C GLU A 176 -14.30 41.59 -55.06
N GLY A 177 -15.46 41.15 -55.56
CA GLY A 177 -16.49 40.52 -54.73
C GLY A 177 -16.03 39.20 -54.13
N MET A 178 -15.29 38.38 -54.91
CA MET A 178 -14.69 37.13 -54.42
C MET A 178 -13.60 37.39 -53.36
N LEU A 179 -12.80 38.44 -53.54
CA LEU A 179 -11.82 38.88 -52.53
C LEU A 179 -12.49 39.29 -51.22
N ALA A 180 -13.56 40.09 -51.30
CA ALA A 180 -14.31 40.55 -50.13
C ALA A 180 -14.98 39.38 -49.38
N GLU A 181 -15.58 38.44 -50.12
CA GLU A 181 -16.20 37.24 -49.56
C GLU A 181 -15.17 36.32 -48.89
N SER A 182 -14.00 36.14 -49.52
CA SER A 182 -12.88 35.39 -48.95
C SER A 182 -12.40 35.98 -47.62
N LYS A 183 -12.18 37.31 -47.57
CA LYS A 183 -11.82 38.03 -46.34
C LYS A 183 -12.89 37.88 -45.25
N LYS A 184 -14.17 37.94 -45.62
CA LYS A 184 -15.28 37.76 -44.69
C LYS A 184 -15.29 36.36 -44.07
N ARG A 185 -15.16 35.30 -44.89
CA ARG A 185 -15.10 33.91 -44.40
C ARG A 185 -13.94 33.68 -43.43
N SER A 186 -12.77 34.24 -43.74
CA SER A 186 -11.60 34.16 -42.84
C SER A 186 -11.87 34.79 -41.47
N THR A 187 -12.57 35.93 -41.41
CA THR A 187 -12.94 36.56 -40.13
C THR A 187 -14.00 35.76 -39.37
N GLU A 188 -14.97 35.16 -40.07
CA GLU A 188 -16.00 34.31 -39.47
C GLU A 188 -15.39 33.02 -38.89
N ASP A 189 -14.45 32.40 -39.59
CA ASP A 189 -13.72 31.21 -39.10
C ASP A 189 -12.89 31.53 -37.85
N SER A 190 -12.22 32.68 -37.82
CA SER A 190 -11.48 33.15 -36.65
C SER A 190 -12.41 33.38 -35.45
N ALA A 191 -13.55 34.03 -35.67
CA ALA A 191 -14.56 34.24 -34.63
C ALA A 191 -15.17 32.91 -34.13
N MET A 192 -15.44 31.96 -35.04
CA MET A 192 -15.97 30.64 -34.70
C MET A 192 -14.96 29.83 -33.89
N ASN A 193 -13.67 29.87 -34.25
CA ASN A 193 -12.61 29.22 -33.48
C ASN A 193 -12.47 29.81 -32.08
N MET A 194 -12.55 31.15 -31.94
CA MET A 194 -12.54 31.80 -30.64
C MET A 194 -13.76 31.39 -29.79
N LEU A 195 -14.94 31.27 -30.40
CA LEU A 195 -16.14 30.82 -29.71
C LEU A 195 -16.01 29.36 -29.24
N ARG A 196 -15.52 28.46 -30.10
CA ARG A 196 -15.25 27.05 -29.73
C ARG A 196 -14.31 26.95 -28.54
N LYS A 197 -13.22 27.75 -28.55
CA LYS A 197 -12.28 27.79 -27.43
C LYS A 197 -12.94 28.27 -26.13
N LYS A 198 -13.77 29.31 -26.19
CA LYS A 198 -14.50 29.81 -25.01
C LYS A 198 -15.53 28.81 -24.47
N VAL A 199 -16.19 28.06 -25.35
CA VAL A 199 -17.12 26.99 -24.95
C VAL A 199 -16.35 25.89 -24.21
N GLN A 200 -15.23 25.44 -24.77
CA GLN A 200 -14.39 24.44 -24.12
C GLN A 200 -13.86 24.92 -22.75
N GLU A 201 -13.37 26.16 -22.66
CA GLU A 201 -12.94 26.74 -21.38
C GLU A 201 -14.08 26.85 -20.35
N ALA A 202 -15.33 27.02 -20.80
CA ALA A 202 -16.49 27.05 -19.93
C ALA A 202 -16.86 25.63 -19.43
N GLU A 203 -16.83 24.64 -20.32
CA GLU A 203 -17.06 23.23 -20.00
C GLU A 203 -16.01 22.71 -18.99
N GLU A 204 -14.73 23.02 -19.20
CA GLU A 204 -13.65 22.66 -18.27
C GLU A 204 -13.85 23.28 -16.88
N LYS A 205 -14.30 24.54 -16.82
CA LYS A 205 -14.61 25.22 -15.54
C LYS A 205 -15.83 24.62 -14.85
N GLU A 206 -16.87 24.26 -15.60
CA GLU A 206 -18.06 23.61 -15.07
C GLU A 206 -17.71 22.24 -14.49
N GLN A 207 -16.88 21.47 -15.19
CA GLN A 207 -16.42 20.16 -14.71
C GLN A 207 -15.57 20.30 -13.43
N ALA A 208 -14.62 21.23 -13.40
CA ALA A 208 -13.81 21.49 -12.20
C ALA A 208 -14.67 21.96 -11.00
N PHE A 209 -15.72 22.74 -11.24
CA PHE A 209 -16.66 23.14 -10.20
C PHE A 209 -17.47 21.96 -9.66
N MET A 210 -17.94 21.06 -10.53
CA MET A 210 -18.66 19.85 -10.13
C MET A 210 -17.77 18.89 -9.33
N GLU A 211 -16.51 18.70 -9.72
CA GLU A 211 -15.53 17.90 -8.97
C GLU A 211 -15.27 18.48 -7.58
N MET A 212 -15.08 19.81 -7.47
CA MET A 212 -14.92 20.49 -6.19
C MET A 212 -16.13 20.27 -5.26
N LEU A 213 -17.35 20.30 -5.80
CA LEU A 213 -18.57 20.09 -5.03
C LEU A 213 -18.66 18.65 -4.52
N GLN A 214 -18.35 17.66 -5.37
CA GLN A 214 -18.29 16.25 -4.98
C GLN A 214 -17.26 16.01 -3.88
N GLU A 215 -16.05 16.56 -4.01
CA GLU A 215 -15.03 16.46 -2.97
C GLU A 215 -15.50 17.07 -1.63
N GLN A 216 -16.22 18.19 -1.69
CA GLN A 216 -16.76 18.83 -0.49
C GLN A 216 -17.85 17.98 0.17
N GLU A 217 -18.74 17.37 -0.61
CA GLU A 217 -19.77 16.45 -0.11
C GLU A 217 -19.16 15.19 0.50
N GLU A 218 -18.18 14.57 -0.18
CA GLU A 218 -17.45 13.42 0.36
C GLU A 218 -16.70 13.76 1.64
N ARG A 219 -16.10 14.94 1.73
CA ARG A 219 -15.42 15.40 2.95
C ARG A 219 -16.41 15.51 4.11
N ARG A 220 -17.58 16.11 3.89
CA ARG A 220 -18.65 16.18 4.90
C ARG A 220 -19.18 14.80 5.27
N ALA A 221 -19.29 13.88 4.32
CA ALA A 221 -19.71 12.50 4.58
C ALA A 221 -18.69 11.77 5.47
N ARG A 222 -17.39 11.89 5.15
CA ARG A 222 -16.28 11.34 5.95
C ARG A 222 -16.26 11.92 7.37
N GLU A 223 -16.37 13.24 7.51
CA GLU A 223 -16.46 13.90 8.83
C GLU A 223 -17.66 13.40 9.66
N MET A 224 -18.82 13.22 9.02
CA MET A 224 -20.02 12.69 9.69
C MET A 224 -19.83 11.22 10.10
N GLU A 225 -19.18 10.41 9.27
CA GLU A 225 -18.88 9.01 9.58
C GLU A 225 -17.87 8.89 10.73
N GLU A 226 -16.81 9.71 10.72
CA GLU A 226 -15.85 9.80 11.83
C GLU A 226 -16.54 10.23 13.13
N LEU A 227 -17.44 11.23 13.08
CA LEU A 227 -18.19 11.66 14.25
C LEU A 227 -19.10 10.53 14.78
N LYS A 228 -19.78 9.80 13.87
CA LYS A 228 -20.58 8.62 14.24
C LYS A 228 -19.72 7.52 14.86
N ALA A 229 -18.53 7.26 14.33
CA ALA A 229 -17.58 6.28 14.87
C ALA A 229 -17.11 6.67 16.27
N ARG A 230 -16.76 7.95 16.49
CA ARG A 230 -16.39 8.47 17.83
C ARG A 230 -17.53 8.30 18.83
N HIS A 231 -18.76 8.67 18.47
CA HIS A 231 -19.93 8.46 19.33
C HIS A 231 -20.27 6.98 19.55
N ALA A 232 -19.95 6.09 18.60
CA ALA A 232 -20.10 4.65 18.80
C ALA A 232 -19.04 4.09 19.76
N GLU A 233 -17.79 4.54 19.64
CA GLU A 233 -16.69 4.16 20.54
C GLU A 233 -16.94 4.67 21.97
N GLU A 234 -17.41 5.90 22.12
CA GLU A 234 -17.79 6.48 23.42
C GLU A 234 -18.92 5.68 24.08
N ARG A 235 -19.98 5.35 23.33
CA ARG A 235 -21.05 4.46 23.82
C ARG A 235 -20.54 3.07 24.20
N GLN A 236 -19.57 2.51 23.46
CA GLN A 236 -18.95 1.24 23.83
C GLN A 236 -18.12 1.36 25.12
N LYS A 237 -17.38 2.45 25.31
CA LYS A 237 -16.63 2.72 26.54
C LYS A 237 -17.57 2.88 27.73
N GLU A 238 -18.62 3.68 27.62
CA GLU A 238 -19.65 3.82 28.66
C GLU A 238 -20.32 2.48 28.99
N ALA A 239 -20.68 1.69 27.96
CA ALA A 239 -21.26 0.36 28.17
C ALA A 239 -20.27 -0.60 28.84
N ALA A 240 -18.99 -0.57 28.47
CA ALA A 240 -17.94 -1.37 29.08
C ALA A 240 -17.66 -0.95 30.54
N GLU A 241 -17.67 0.35 30.82
CA GLU A 241 -17.54 0.89 32.18
C GLU A 241 -18.75 0.51 33.04
N LYS A 242 -19.97 0.64 32.51
CA LYS A 242 -21.19 0.20 33.18
C LYS A 242 -21.17 -1.31 33.46
N ARG A 243 -20.74 -2.13 32.50
CA ARG A 243 -20.53 -3.58 32.70
C ARG A 243 -19.48 -3.85 33.78
N ARG A 244 -18.34 -3.14 33.78
CA ARG A 244 -17.33 -3.25 34.85
C ARG A 244 -17.89 -2.88 36.21
N HIS A 245 -18.67 -1.80 36.31
CA HIS A 245 -19.35 -1.41 37.55
C HIS A 245 -20.36 -2.45 37.98
N GLU A 246 -21.12 -3.03 37.06
CA GLU A 246 -22.09 -4.07 37.34
C GLU A 246 -21.40 -5.37 37.79
N THR A 247 -20.38 -5.85 37.10
CA THR A 247 -19.57 -7.00 37.53
C THR A 247 -18.89 -6.74 38.87
N ARG A 248 -18.40 -5.51 39.13
CA ARG A 248 -17.84 -5.14 40.43
C ARG A 248 -18.91 -5.11 41.51
N ARG A 249 -20.12 -4.65 41.21
CA ARG A 249 -21.26 -4.64 42.13
C ARG A 249 -21.72 -6.07 42.44
N GLU A 250 -21.83 -6.93 41.43
CA GLU A 250 -22.15 -8.35 41.56
C GLU A 250 -21.07 -9.07 42.35
N SER A 251 -19.79 -8.85 42.05
CA SER A 251 -18.66 -9.40 42.82
C SER A 251 -18.65 -8.89 44.26
N LEU A 252 -18.96 -7.62 44.52
CA LEU A 252 -19.15 -7.11 45.89
C LEU A 252 -20.36 -7.76 46.55
N GLN A 253 -21.46 -7.94 45.84
CA GLN A 253 -22.69 -8.53 46.36
C GLN A 253 -22.51 -10.03 46.64
N GLU A 254 -21.75 -10.73 45.81
CA GLU A 254 -21.30 -12.10 46.00
C GLU A 254 -20.29 -12.20 47.14
N ALA A 255 -19.33 -11.26 47.26
CA ALA A 255 -18.41 -11.20 48.39
C ALA A 255 -19.14 -10.90 49.69
N VAL A 256 -20.16 -10.03 49.68
CA VAL A 256 -21.03 -9.75 50.83
C VAL A 256 -21.94 -10.93 51.12
N SER A 257 -22.46 -11.64 50.11
CA SER A 257 -23.27 -12.85 50.27
C SER A 257 -22.44 -14.02 50.78
N SER A 258 -21.21 -14.17 50.28
CA SER A 258 -20.20 -15.12 50.72
C SER A 258 -19.74 -14.78 52.12
N HIS A 259 -19.49 -13.49 52.44
CA HIS A 259 -19.18 -13.05 53.79
C HIS A 259 -20.37 -13.22 54.72
N ARG A 260 -21.61 -13.04 54.26
CA ARG A 260 -22.85 -13.30 55.01
C ARG A 260 -23.08 -14.78 55.22
N SER A 261 -22.79 -15.61 54.22
CA SER A 261 -22.86 -17.07 54.29
C SER A 261 -21.73 -17.61 55.15
N MET A 262 -20.55 -16.98 55.11
CA MET A 262 -19.40 -17.21 55.98
C MET A 262 -19.76 -16.80 57.40
N LEU A 263 -20.41 -15.65 57.64
CA LEU A 263 -20.93 -15.25 58.94
C LEU A 263 -22.05 -16.18 59.41
N GLN A 264 -22.89 -16.71 58.52
CA GLN A 264 -23.87 -17.77 58.82
C GLN A 264 -23.19 -19.12 59.10
N LEU A 265 -22.03 -19.40 58.51
CA LEU A 265 -21.12 -20.52 58.77
C LEU A 265 -20.13 -20.24 59.93
N HIS A 266 -20.14 -19.03 60.51
CA HIS A 266 -19.47 -18.68 61.77
C HIS A 266 -20.50 -18.58 62.92
N LEU A 267 -21.79 -18.38 62.61
CA LEU A 267 -22.93 -18.48 63.53
C LEU A 267 -23.50 -19.90 63.63
N LYS A 268 -23.33 -20.73 62.59
CA LYS A 268 -23.11 -22.17 62.78
C LYS A 268 -21.65 -22.32 63.10
N ALA A 269 -21.30 -22.89 64.25
CA ALA A 269 -19.91 -23.11 64.60
C ALA A 269 -19.17 -23.80 63.43
N PRO A 270 -18.03 -23.27 62.95
CA PRO A 270 -17.19 -24.01 62.04
C PRO A 270 -16.64 -25.21 62.81
N ASP A 271 -16.77 -26.40 62.26
CA ASP A 271 -15.99 -27.53 62.75
C ASP A 271 -14.51 -27.14 62.60
N ASP A 272 -13.76 -27.24 63.69
CA ASP A 272 -12.44 -26.63 63.95
C ASP A 272 -11.29 -27.20 63.07
N ASP A 273 -11.64 -27.85 61.96
CA ASP A 273 -10.78 -28.76 61.20
C ASP A 273 -10.40 -28.20 59.80
N GLU A 274 -11.27 -27.48 59.09
CA GLU A 274 -10.96 -26.96 57.73
C GLU A 274 -10.09 -25.69 57.73
N ALA A 275 -10.17 -24.85 58.76
CA ALA A 275 -9.33 -23.65 58.90
C ALA A 275 -7.84 -23.95 59.18
N LYS A 276 -7.49 -25.23 59.40
CA LYS A 276 -6.13 -25.70 59.71
C LYS A 276 -5.44 -26.40 58.53
N LYS A 277 -6.03 -26.39 57.32
CA LYS A 277 -5.44 -27.02 56.12
C LYS A 277 -4.53 -26.06 55.35
N ILE A 278 -3.32 -26.52 55.01
CA ILE A 278 -2.36 -25.84 54.14
C ILE A 278 -2.14 -26.72 52.92
N SER A 279 -2.30 -26.19 51.71
CA SER A 279 -2.05 -26.92 50.47
C SER A 279 -0.78 -26.42 49.77
N VAL A 280 0.02 -27.35 49.27
CA VAL A 280 1.31 -27.09 48.64
C VAL A 280 1.36 -27.84 47.32
N VAL A 281 1.70 -27.14 46.25
CA VAL A 281 1.79 -27.70 44.90
C VAL A 281 3.26 -27.77 44.50
N LEU A 282 3.72 -28.95 44.08
CA LEU A 282 5.09 -29.17 43.60
C LEU A 282 5.12 -28.99 42.08
N LEU A 283 5.93 -28.04 41.59
CA LEU A 283 6.05 -27.69 40.19
C LEU A 283 7.50 -27.85 39.71
N GLY A 284 7.70 -28.26 38.47
CA GLY A 284 9.04 -28.43 37.89
C GLY A 284 9.04 -29.38 36.69
N LEU A 285 10.14 -29.40 35.92
CA LEU A 285 10.27 -30.25 34.74
C LEU A 285 10.30 -31.74 35.09
N SER A 286 10.10 -32.59 34.09
CA SER A 286 10.31 -34.03 34.23
C SER A 286 11.72 -34.36 34.75
N GLY A 287 11.79 -35.25 35.75
CA GLY A 287 13.06 -35.67 36.37
C GLY A 287 13.65 -34.70 37.40
N SER A 288 13.02 -33.58 37.74
CA SER A 288 13.54 -32.64 38.76
C SER A 288 13.49 -33.17 40.20
N GLY A 289 12.79 -34.28 40.43
CA GLY A 289 12.70 -34.95 41.74
C GLY A 289 11.47 -34.61 42.56
N LYS A 290 10.39 -34.09 41.96
CA LYS A 290 9.12 -33.75 42.63
C LYS A 290 8.56 -34.91 43.45
N SER A 291 8.33 -36.06 42.83
CA SER A 291 7.76 -37.25 43.49
C SER A 291 8.69 -37.83 44.55
N SER A 292 10.01 -37.76 44.35
CA SER A 292 11.01 -38.23 45.32
C SER A 292 11.04 -37.31 46.55
N ALA A 293 10.96 -35.99 46.36
CA ALA A 293 10.82 -35.01 47.44
C ALA A 293 9.51 -35.23 48.21
N LEU A 294 8.39 -35.38 47.51
CA LEU A 294 7.08 -35.67 48.09
C LEU A 294 7.10 -36.94 48.96
N SER A 295 7.66 -38.03 48.45
CA SER A 295 7.79 -39.30 49.16
C SER A 295 8.62 -39.15 50.44
N LEU A 296 9.75 -38.43 50.36
CA LEU A 296 10.59 -38.17 51.53
C LEU A 296 9.87 -37.34 52.60
N ILE A 297 9.16 -36.29 52.19
CA ILE A 297 8.39 -35.42 53.10
C ILE A 297 7.34 -36.27 53.85
N LEU A 298 6.57 -37.10 53.12
CA LEU A 298 5.54 -37.96 53.69
C LEU A 298 6.09 -39.02 54.65
N ASN A 299 7.18 -39.68 54.29
CA ASN A 299 7.77 -40.76 55.10
C ASN A 299 8.36 -40.29 56.43
N ARG A 300 8.74 -39.00 56.53
CA ARG A 300 9.42 -38.46 57.72
C ARG A 300 8.48 -37.96 58.82
N GLU A 301 7.19 -37.78 58.54
CA GLU A 301 6.22 -37.36 59.57
C GLU A 301 5.76 -38.53 60.46
N GLY A 302 5.62 -39.73 59.90
CA GLY A 302 5.03 -40.87 60.62
C GLY A 302 5.98 -41.62 61.57
N ASN A 303 7.23 -41.18 61.74
CA ASN A 303 8.29 -41.96 62.44
C ASN A 303 8.42 -43.42 61.93
N ARG A 304 7.87 -43.71 60.74
CA ARG A 304 7.89 -45.02 60.11
C ARG A 304 9.21 -45.15 59.37
N TYR A 305 10.20 -45.72 60.04
CA TYR A 305 11.24 -46.45 59.33
C TYR A 305 10.53 -47.64 58.66
N LEU A 306 10.20 -47.51 57.37
CA LEU A 306 9.85 -48.69 56.60
C LEU A 306 11.11 -49.58 56.56
N SER A 307 11.12 -50.61 57.39
CA SER A 307 12.16 -51.65 57.44
C SER A 307 12.18 -52.58 56.22
N ASN A 308 11.41 -52.29 55.18
CA ASN A 308 11.49 -52.99 53.91
C ASN A 308 11.99 -51.99 52.85
N GLY A 309 13.23 -52.20 52.39
CA GLY A 309 13.91 -51.31 51.46
C GLY A 309 13.11 -51.14 50.17
N PRO A 310 13.05 -49.92 49.59
CA PRO A 310 12.52 -49.77 48.25
C PRO A 310 13.57 -50.31 47.28
N GLY A 311 13.12 -51.23 46.42
CA GLY A 311 13.91 -51.74 45.29
C GLY A 311 14.40 -50.60 44.41
N HIS A 312 15.43 -50.92 43.63
CA HIS A 312 16.15 -50.07 42.69
C HIS A 312 15.30 -49.65 41.46
N ASP A 313 13.99 -49.49 41.61
CA ASP A 313 13.10 -49.20 40.50
C ASP A 313 13.00 -47.68 40.25
N PRO A 314 13.19 -47.20 39.01
CA PRO A 314 12.96 -45.82 38.66
C PRO A 314 11.52 -45.42 39.02
N VAL A 315 11.35 -44.31 39.73
CA VAL A 315 10.00 -43.74 39.95
C VAL A 315 9.42 -43.43 38.56
N PRO A 316 8.27 -44.00 38.17
CA PRO A 316 7.69 -43.76 36.86
C PRO A 316 7.35 -42.28 36.69
N PRO A 317 7.34 -41.76 35.44
CA PRO A 317 6.96 -40.37 35.19
C PRO A 317 5.56 -40.08 35.73
N THR A 318 5.41 -38.99 36.49
CA THR A 318 4.09 -38.51 36.92
C THR A 318 3.32 -38.08 35.69
N VAL A 319 2.24 -38.81 35.36
CA VAL A 319 1.36 -38.52 34.18
C VAL A 319 0.07 -37.80 34.56
N THR A 320 -0.32 -37.82 35.85
CA THR A 320 -1.54 -37.16 36.37
C THR A 320 -1.25 -36.50 37.71
N CYS A 321 -2.06 -35.52 38.11
CA CYS A 321 -1.90 -34.88 39.42
C CYS A 321 -2.28 -35.82 40.58
N GLU A 322 -1.42 -35.91 41.58
CA GLU A 322 -1.64 -36.73 42.78
C GLU A 322 -1.75 -35.88 44.04
N ARG A 323 -2.83 -36.08 44.80
CA ARG A 323 -3.04 -35.45 46.12
C ARG A 323 -2.64 -36.43 47.22
N LYS A 324 -1.81 -35.97 48.15
CA LYS A 324 -1.43 -36.70 49.38
C LYS A 324 -1.62 -35.80 50.58
N GLU A 325 -2.12 -36.35 51.68
CA GLU A 325 -2.37 -35.59 52.91
C GLU A 325 -1.51 -36.12 54.05
N MET A 326 -1.05 -35.21 54.90
CA MET A 326 -0.26 -35.49 56.10
C MET A 326 -0.59 -34.47 57.19
N SER A 327 -0.26 -34.76 58.44
CA SER A 327 -0.57 -33.94 59.62
C SER A 327 0.71 -33.49 60.34
N ALA A 328 1.26 -32.35 59.94
CA ALA A 328 2.48 -31.79 60.51
C ALA A 328 2.17 -30.68 61.53
N GLY A 329 2.68 -30.80 62.76
CA GLY A 329 2.65 -29.72 63.76
C GLY A 329 1.23 -29.27 64.17
N GLY A 330 0.27 -30.19 64.17
CA GLY A 330 -1.14 -29.90 64.50
C GLY A 330 -1.93 -29.22 63.37
N ARG A 331 -1.38 -29.16 62.14
CA ARG A 331 -2.05 -28.68 60.93
C ARG A 331 -2.06 -29.76 59.87
N ARG A 332 -3.10 -29.79 59.05
CA ARG A 332 -3.20 -30.71 57.91
C ARG A 332 -2.49 -30.10 56.71
N LEU A 333 -1.52 -30.81 56.16
CA LEU A 333 -0.79 -30.42 54.96
C LEU A 333 -1.24 -31.29 53.78
N VAL A 334 -1.71 -30.65 52.72
CA VAL A 334 -2.07 -31.28 51.46
C VAL A 334 -0.93 -31.02 50.48
N LEU A 335 -0.31 -32.08 49.98
CA LEU A 335 0.74 -32.00 48.97
C LEU A 335 0.18 -32.49 47.63
N VAL A 336 0.33 -31.68 46.59
CA VAL A 336 -0.09 -32.02 45.22
C VAL A 336 1.15 -32.18 44.36
N ASP A 337 1.41 -33.41 43.93
CA ASP A 337 2.43 -33.71 42.91
C ASP A 337 1.84 -33.46 41.53
N THR A 338 2.59 -32.79 40.66
CA THR A 338 2.13 -32.45 39.31
C THR A 338 3.02 -33.08 38.25
N PRO A 339 2.45 -33.46 37.09
CA PRO A 339 3.23 -33.62 35.87
C PRO A 339 3.80 -32.27 35.41
N GLU A 340 4.52 -32.30 34.29
CA GLU A 340 4.87 -31.08 33.57
C GLU A 340 3.60 -30.44 32.98
N LEU A 341 3.41 -29.13 33.18
CA LEU A 341 2.15 -28.44 32.86
C LEU A 341 2.15 -27.83 31.46
N TRP A 342 3.23 -27.97 30.71
CA TRP A 342 3.37 -27.50 29.33
C TRP A 342 4.13 -28.53 28.50
N ASP A 343 3.98 -28.46 27.18
CA ASP A 343 4.71 -29.28 26.22
C ASP A 343 6.05 -28.64 25.78
N GLU A 344 6.78 -29.29 24.88
CA GLU A 344 8.08 -28.83 24.37
C GLU A 344 7.99 -27.46 23.64
N ASP A 345 6.82 -27.12 23.11
CA ASP A 345 6.53 -25.82 22.46
C ASP A 345 6.12 -24.74 23.49
N GLY A 346 6.01 -25.11 24.77
CA GLY A 346 5.63 -24.21 25.85
C GLY A 346 4.14 -23.90 25.92
N VAL A 347 3.30 -24.70 25.26
CA VAL A 347 1.83 -24.63 25.31
C VAL A 347 1.34 -25.31 26.59
N GLU A 348 0.49 -24.63 27.35
CA GLU A 348 -0.02 -25.18 28.62
C GLU A 348 -1.03 -26.31 28.40
N ASN A 349 -0.99 -27.32 29.27
CA ASN A 349 -2.03 -28.33 29.36
C ASN A 349 -3.10 -27.88 30.38
N VAL A 350 -4.16 -27.25 29.86
CA VAL A 350 -5.24 -26.66 30.66
C VAL A 350 -5.88 -27.66 31.61
N GLU A 351 -6.04 -28.93 31.21
CA GLU A 351 -6.66 -29.96 32.06
C GLU A 351 -5.76 -30.31 33.25
N LEU A 352 -4.45 -30.44 33.05
CA LEU A 352 -3.50 -30.68 34.16
C LEU A 352 -3.41 -29.48 35.11
N VAL A 353 -3.52 -28.26 34.59
CA VAL A 353 -3.60 -27.05 35.42
C VAL A 353 -4.88 -27.06 36.26
N LYS A 354 -6.02 -27.41 35.67
CA LYS A 354 -7.29 -27.56 36.40
C LYS A 354 -7.21 -28.64 37.47
N ASP A 355 -6.64 -29.80 37.14
CA ASP A 355 -6.48 -30.93 38.07
C ASP A 355 -5.63 -30.55 39.28
N CYS A 356 -4.49 -29.90 39.03
CA CYS A 356 -3.60 -29.38 40.06
C CYS A 356 -4.34 -28.45 41.03
N LEU A 357 -5.14 -27.52 40.51
CA LEU A 357 -5.86 -26.54 41.32
C LEU A 357 -7.06 -27.14 42.06
N ALA A 358 -7.79 -28.02 41.41
CA ALA A 358 -8.91 -28.76 42.00
C ALA A 358 -8.44 -29.61 43.19
N LEU A 359 -7.30 -30.29 43.06
CA LEU A 359 -6.72 -31.08 44.14
C LEU A 359 -6.13 -30.22 45.27
N ALA A 360 -5.86 -28.93 45.02
CA ALA A 360 -5.33 -27.99 46.00
C ALA A 360 -6.40 -27.14 46.71
N LEU A 361 -7.70 -27.40 46.48
CA LEU A 361 -8.82 -26.66 47.08
C LEU A 361 -8.68 -26.51 48.61
N PRO A 362 -9.00 -25.32 49.19
CA PRO A 362 -9.64 -24.15 48.57
C PRO A 362 -8.75 -23.31 47.63
N GLY A 363 -7.46 -23.64 47.54
CA GLY A 363 -6.49 -23.03 46.64
C GLY A 363 -5.08 -23.26 47.18
N PRO A 364 -4.03 -23.29 46.33
CA PRO A 364 -2.66 -23.53 46.77
C PRO A 364 -2.19 -22.44 47.72
N HIS A 365 -1.54 -22.78 48.83
CA HIS A 365 -0.95 -21.79 49.73
C HIS A 365 0.50 -21.48 49.35
N VAL A 366 1.22 -22.50 48.93
CA VAL A 366 2.63 -22.42 48.54
C VAL A 366 2.87 -23.23 47.26
N PHE A 367 3.70 -22.69 46.38
CA PHE A 367 4.26 -23.42 45.24
C PHE A 367 5.71 -23.80 45.54
N LEU A 368 6.05 -25.07 45.42
CA LEU A 368 7.44 -25.54 45.51
C LEU A 368 7.99 -25.71 44.10
N LEU A 369 8.93 -24.84 43.71
CA LEU A 369 9.62 -24.94 42.42
C LEU A 369 10.81 -25.88 42.57
N VAL A 370 10.65 -27.11 42.12
CA VAL A 370 11.60 -28.21 42.35
C VAL A 370 12.67 -28.22 41.25
N LEU A 371 13.92 -28.05 41.65
CA LEU A 371 15.11 -28.05 40.80
C LEU A 371 16.12 -29.08 41.30
N GLN A 372 16.85 -29.73 40.41
CA GLN A 372 17.91 -30.66 40.81
C GLN A 372 19.23 -29.93 41.05
N VAL A 373 19.92 -30.20 42.17
CA VAL A 373 21.25 -29.63 42.44
C VAL A 373 22.24 -30.06 41.36
N GLY A 374 22.96 -29.09 40.80
CA GLY A 374 23.98 -29.33 39.77
C GLY A 374 23.43 -29.47 38.35
N ARG A 375 22.10 -29.43 38.16
CA ARG A 375 21.45 -29.43 36.86
C ARG A 375 20.52 -28.22 36.77
N PHE A 376 20.88 -27.26 35.94
CA PHE A 376 20.02 -26.13 35.61
C PHE A 376 20.01 -25.94 34.09
N THR A 377 18.91 -26.34 33.48
CA THR A 377 18.69 -26.44 32.04
C THR A 377 18.06 -25.16 31.49
N GLN A 378 18.10 -24.98 30.17
CA GLN A 378 17.42 -23.87 29.50
C GLN A 378 15.91 -23.87 29.81
N GLY A 379 15.26 -25.04 29.79
CA GLY A 379 13.85 -25.17 30.17
C GLY A 379 13.57 -24.74 31.61
N GLU A 380 14.47 -25.05 32.56
CA GLU A 380 14.35 -24.58 33.95
C GLU A 380 14.55 -23.06 34.07
N SER A 381 15.34 -22.44 33.18
CA SER A 381 15.50 -20.99 33.13
C SER A 381 14.25 -20.25 32.65
N GLU A 382 13.42 -20.91 31.85
CA GLU A 382 12.16 -20.38 31.30
C GLU A 382 10.94 -20.77 32.15
N MET A 383 11.08 -21.76 33.04
CA MET A 383 10.02 -22.33 33.89
C MET A 383 9.16 -21.27 34.60
N LEU A 384 9.77 -20.30 35.28
CA LEU A 384 9.01 -19.26 35.98
C LEU A 384 8.18 -18.41 35.02
N GLY A 385 8.67 -18.17 33.80
CA GLY A 385 7.93 -17.48 32.76
C GLY A 385 6.66 -18.24 32.35
N HIS A 386 6.76 -19.55 32.12
CA HIS A 386 5.59 -20.39 31.82
C HIS A 386 4.61 -20.42 32.99
N LEU A 387 5.09 -20.62 34.22
CA LEU A 387 4.24 -20.63 35.42
C LEU A 387 3.54 -19.29 35.66
N GLN A 388 4.19 -18.16 35.38
CA GLN A 388 3.57 -16.84 35.48
C GLN A 388 2.51 -16.59 34.39
N LYS A 389 2.62 -17.22 33.21
CA LYS A 389 1.56 -17.21 32.20
C LYS A 389 0.34 -18.02 32.66
N ILE A 390 0.57 -19.17 33.31
CA ILE A 390 -0.48 -20.08 33.77
C ILE A 390 -1.22 -19.51 35.00
N PHE A 391 -0.47 -19.17 36.05
CA PHE A 391 -1.00 -18.84 37.37
C PHE A 391 -1.01 -17.34 37.69
N GLY A 392 -0.32 -16.52 36.89
CA GLY A 392 -0.16 -15.08 37.10
C GLY A 392 1.17 -14.71 37.76
N ARG A 393 1.52 -13.42 37.68
CA ARG A 393 2.82 -12.91 38.16
C ARG A 393 3.02 -13.06 39.66
N GLU A 394 1.93 -13.01 40.43
CA GLU A 394 1.88 -13.14 41.89
C GLU A 394 2.33 -14.54 42.38
N LEU A 395 2.37 -15.57 41.51
CA LEU A 395 2.86 -16.91 41.88
C LEU A 395 4.26 -16.85 42.51
N ALA A 396 5.12 -15.97 42.01
CA ALA A 396 6.47 -15.82 42.53
C ALA A 396 6.48 -15.42 44.01
N GLU A 397 5.47 -14.69 44.50
CA GLU A 397 5.33 -14.28 45.91
C GLU A 397 4.90 -15.44 46.81
N HIS A 398 4.28 -16.48 46.25
CA HIS A 398 3.88 -17.71 46.93
C HIS A 398 4.83 -18.89 46.68
N ALA A 399 5.96 -18.67 46.00
CA ALA A 399 6.89 -19.71 45.61
C ALA A 399 8.10 -19.84 46.56
N ILE A 400 8.51 -21.08 46.83
CA ILE A 400 9.80 -21.45 47.44
C ILE A 400 10.52 -22.37 46.45
N ILE A 401 11.79 -22.10 46.17
CA ILE A 401 12.61 -23.00 45.33
C ILE A 401 13.11 -24.15 46.19
N LEU A 402 12.83 -25.38 45.78
CA LEU A 402 13.29 -26.59 46.45
C LEU A 402 14.37 -27.26 45.61
N PHE A 403 15.61 -27.17 46.07
CA PHE A 403 16.74 -27.86 45.48
C PHE A 403 16.80 -29.30 45.98
N VAL A 404 16.64 -30.25 45.06
CA VAL A 404 16.68 -31.69 45.34
C VAL A 404 18.05 -32.24 45.00
N HIS A 405 18.66 -32.93 45.95
CA HIS A 405 19.97 -33.56 45.81
C HIS A 405 19.85 -35.10 45.73
N PHE A 406 20.49 -35.70 44.72
CA PHE A 406 20.58 -37.15 44.51
C PHE A 406 22.05 -37.62 44.59
N ASP A 407 22.31 -38.80 45.17
CA ASP A 407 23.66 -39.37 45.26
C ASP A 407 24.14 -39.79 43.87
N GLY A 408 25.28 -39.25 43.46
CA GLY A 408 25.86 -39.49 42.14
C GLY A 408 26.66 -38.30 41.59
N ASN A 409 26.38 -37.09 42.08
CA ASN A 409 27.22 -35.92 41.79
C ASN A 409 28.46 -35.97 42.69
N GLN A 410 29.61 -36.41 42.15
CA GLN A 410 30.89 -36.59 42.85
C GLN A 410 31.54 -35.29 43.38
N TYR A 411 30.80 -34.20 43.51
CA TYR A 411 31.31 -32.94 44.05
C TYR A 411 30.80 -32.73 45.48
N ARG A 412 31.76 -32.57 46.41
CA ARG A 412 31.64 -32.27 47.85
C ARG A 412 30.48 -31.34 48.24
N PRO A 413 30.08 -31.31 49.53
CA PRO A 413 29.01 -30.43 50.01
C PRO A 413 29.39 -28.96 49.85
N GLN A 414 29.00 -28.35 48.73
CA GLN A 414 28.80 -26.91 48.69
C GLN A 414 27.54 -26.64 49.50
N ARG A 415 27.59 -25.68 50.43
CA ARG A 415 26.34 -25.22 51.05
C ARG A 415 25.45 -24.73 49.94
N ILE A 416 24.14 -24.95 50.04
CA ILE A 416 23.22 -24.53 48.99
C ILE A 416 23.34 -23.03 48.66
N ASN A 417 23.67 -22.20 49.66
CA ASN A 417 23.97 -20.78 49.46
C ASN A 417 25.18 -20.53 48.56
N ASP A 418 26.26 -21.32 48.72
CA ASP A 418 27.46 -21.22 47.89
C ASP A 418 27.13 -21.63 46.44
N TYR A 419 26.35 -22.71 46.27
CA TYR A 419 25.88 -23.16 44.97
C TYR A 419 25.07 -22.07 44.24
N VAL A 420 24.09 -21.47 44.90
CA VAL A 420 23.28 -20.39 44.32
C VAL A 420 24.14 -19.15 44.01
N SER A 421 25.07 -18.78 44.89
CA SER A 421 25.95 -17.62 44.69
C SER A 421 26.93 -17.80 43.52
N GLY A 422 27.36 -19.03 43.24
CA GLY A 422 28.24 -19.36 42.12
C GLY A 422 27.50 -19.80 40.85
N ALA A 423 26.17 -19.85 40.87
CA ALA A 423 25.37 -20.34 39.74
C ALA A 423 25.29 -19.34 38.57
N HIS A 424 24.80 -19.84 37.43
CA HIS A 424 24.49 -19.02 36.25
C HIS A 424 23.53 -17.86 36.61
N PRO A 425 23.69 -16.65 36.03
CA PRO A 425 22.84 -15.49 36.33
C PRO A 425 21.34 -15.76 36.23
N SER A 426 20.91 -16.62 35.29
CA SER A 426 19.50 -16.99 35.15
C SER A 426 18.94 -17.72 36.39
N LEU A 427 19.72 -18.57 37.06
CA LEU A 427 19.29 -19.22 38.31
C LEU A 427 19.25 -18.20 39.46
N GLN A 428 20.24 -17.31 39.54
CA GLN A 428 20.26 -16.24 40.53
C GLN A 428 19.04 -15.32 40.38
N GLU A 429 18.65 -15.02 39.14
CA GLU A 429 17.47 -14.21 38.84
C GLU A 429 16.17 -14.93 39.22
N LEU A 430 16.06 -16.25 38.96
CA LEU A 430 14.94 -17.07 39.42
C LEU A 430 14.80 -17.03 40.95
N VAL A 431 15.91 -17.20 41.68
CA VAL A 431 15.97 -17.11 43.14
C VAL A 431 15.55 -15.73 43.63
N ARG A 432 16.08 -14.67 43.01
CA ARG A 432 15.74 -13.27 43.35
C ARG A 432 14.26 -12.98 43.13
N LYS A 433 13.67 -13.43 42.02
CA LYS A 433 12.23 -13.27 41.73
C LYS A 433 11.36 -14.01 42.74
N CYS A 434 11.82 -15.12 43.29
CA CYS A 434 11.13 -15.87 44.36
C CYS A 434 11.45 -15.33 45.76
N GLY A 435 11.93 -14.08 45.89
CA GLY A 435 12.21 -13.43 47.16
C GLY A 435 13.39 -14.02 47.93
N SER A 436 14.34 -14.64 47.22
CA SER A 436 15.49 -15.34 47.81
C SER A 436 15.10 -16.49 48.76
N ARG A 437 13.91 -17.08 48.55
CA ARG A 437 13.42 -18.23 49.31
C ARG A 437 13.78 -19.52 48.59
N TYR A 438 14.81 -20.19 49.08
CA TYR A 438 15.18 -21.52 48.60
C TYR A 438 15.60 -22.41 49.76
N LEU A 439 15.43 -23.71 49.56
CA LEU A 439 15.74 -24.76 50.53
C LEU A 439 16.38 -25.94 49.82
N GLU A 440 17.16 -26.72 50.57
CA GLU A 440 17.79 -27.94 50.09
C GLU A 440 17.14 -29.17 50.72
N LEU A 441 16.86 -30.18 49.90
CA LEU A 441 16.35 -31.47 50.33
C LEU A 441 17.22 -32.58 49.74
N ASN A 442 17.88 -33.32 50.62
CA ASN A 442 18.67 -34.48 50.21
C ASN A 442 17.79 -35.72 50.20
N VAL A 443 17.57 -36.28 49.00
CA VAL A 443 16.72 -37.45 48.77
C VAL A 443 17.53 -38.75 48.73
N THR A 444 18.86 -38.66 48.86
CA THR A 444 19.75 -39.81 49.00
C THR A 444 19.51 -40.57 50.30
N ARG A 445 19.27 -41.88 50.15
CA ARG A 445 19.03 -42.85 51.21
C ARG A 445 17.95 -42.34 52.17
N ALA A 446 16.76 -42.93 52.10
CA ALA A 446 15.65 -42.76 53.05
C ALA A 446 16.03 -43.03 54.54
N VAL A 447 17.31 -43.20 54.86
CA VAL A 447 17.92 -43.54 56.14
C VAL A 447 18.91 -42.47 56.64
N SER A 448 19.19 -41.37 55.92
CA SER A 448 20.13 -40.36 56.43
C SER A 448 19.50 -39.43 57.50
N ALA A 449 20.19 -39.26 58.64
CA ALA A 449 19.77 -38.38 59.75
C ALA A 449 19.63 -36.90 59.35
N LEU A 450 20.23 -36.50 58.22
CA LEU A 450 20.25 -35.14 57.69
C LEU A 450 18.90 -34.71 57.07
N SER A 451 18.08 -35.66 56.62
CA SER A 451 16.80 -35.36 55.99
C SER A 451 15.73 -34.86 56.97
N TYR A 452 15.80 -35.22 58.26
CA TYR A 452 14.82 -34.76 59.25
C TYR A 452 14.93 -33.24 59.54
N PRO A 453 16.11 -32.67 59.80
CA PRO A 453 16.29 -31.22 59.89
C PRO A 453 15.83 -30.48 58.63
N GLN A 454 16.14 -31.00 57.44
CA GLN A 454 15.77 -30.38 56.15
C GLN A 454 14.24 -30.38 55.92
N VAL A 455 13.56 -31.49 56.18
CA VAL A 455 12.09 -31.55 56.10
C VAL A 455 11.45 -30.62 57.15
N LYS A 456 12.00 -30.56 58.36
CA LYS A 456 11.52 -29.62 59.41
C LYS A 456 11.72 -28.16 58.99
N GLU A 457 12.85 -27.84 58.38
CA GLU A 457 13.13 -26.50 57.84
C GLU A 457 12.19 -26.15 56.70
N LEU A 458 11.90 -27.09 55.79
CA LEU A 458 10.93 -26.93 54.72
C LEU A 458 9.52 -26.66 55.23
N LEU A 459 9.04 -27.46 56.18
CA LEU A 459 7.74 -27.25 56.80
C LEU A 459 7.68 -25.90 57.52
N SER A 460 8.76 -25.51 58.22
CA SER A 460 8.88 -24.19 58.84
C SER A 460 8.85 -23.05 57.81
N GLY A 461 9.55 -23.20 56.68
CA GLY A 461 9.54 -22.26 55.56
C GLY A 461 8.15 -22.09 54.95
N ILE A 462 7.45 -23.19 54.71
CA ILE A 462 6.05 -23.21 54.25
C ILE A 462 5.18 -22.45 55.25
N HIS A 463 5.23 -22.79 56.54
CA HIS A 463 4.40 -22.11 57.55
C HIS A 463 4.69 -20.62 57.68
N LYS A 464 5.96 -20.20 57.61
CA LYS A 464 6.35 -18.78 57.64
C LYS A 464 5.80 -18.04 56.43
N LEU A 465 5.88 -18.64 55.25
CA LEU A 465 5.36 -18.05 54.01
C LEU A 465 3.83 -17.92 54.05
N VAL A 466 3.13 -18.94 54.55
CA VAL A 466 1.67 -18.88 54.73
C VAL A 466 1.29 -17.81 55.75
N ALA A 467 2.03 -17.71 56.87
CA ALA A 467 1.80 -16.69 57.89
C ALA A 467 2.03 -15.27 57.36
N SER A 468 3.05 -15.03 56.51
CA SER A 468 3.29 -13.71 55.92
C SER A 468 2.16 -13.23 55.00
N HIS A 469 1.35 -14.15 54.48
CA HIS A 469 0.16 -13.85 53.67
C HIS A 469 -1.14 -13.82 54.49
N GLY A 470 -1.04 -13.93 55.82
CA GLY A 470 -2.18 -13.93 56.74
C GLY A 470 -2.99 -15.23 56.72
N GLY A 471 -2.36 -16.36 56.36
CA GLY A 471 -3.02 -17.67 56.27
C GLY A 471 -3.89 -17.85 55.03
N ARG A 472 -3.92 -16.88 54.12
CA ARG A 472 -4.73 -16.93 52.90
C ARG A 472 -4.06 -17.79 51.83
N SER A 473 -4.84 -18.60 51.13
CA SER A 473 -4.41 -19.29 49.91
C SER A 473 -4.20 -18.31 48.76
N PHE A 474 -3.38 -18.72 47.79
CA PHE A 474 -3.22 -18.04 46.51
C PHE A 474 -4.56 -18.02 45.76
N VAL A 475 -4.93 -16.85 45.26
CA VAL A 475 -6.19 -16.65 44.54
C VAL A 475 -5.98 -16.90 43.05
N VAL A 476 -6.48 -18.02 42.55
CA VAL A 476 -6.50 -18.28 41.10
C VAL A 476 -7.77 -17.70 40.50
N ARG A 477 -7.63 -16.71 39.62
CA ARG A 477 -8.76 -16.04 38.94
C ARG A 477 -9.20 -16.73 37.64
N ARG A 478 -8.46 -17.75 37.20
CA ARG A 478 -8.62 -18.38 35.89
C ARG A 478 -9.82 -19.32 35.80
N PHE A 479 -10.19 -19.97 36.91
CA PHE A 479 -11.31 -20.92 36.99
C PHE A 479 -12.20 -20.54 38.17
N SER A 480 -13.51 -20.78 38.05
CA SER A 480 -14.43 -20.49 39.15
C SER A 480 -14.26 -21.49 40.30
N PRO A 481 -14.53 -21.12 41.56
CA PRO A 481 -14.51 -22.07 42.68
C PRO A 481 -15.44 -23.27 42.45
N GLN A 482 -16.59 -23.06 41.80
CA GLN A 482 -17.55 -24.12 41.45
C GLN A 482 -16.94 -25.11 40.45
N GLU A 483 -16.33 -24.61 39.38
CA GLU A 483 -15.66 -25.44 38.36
C GLU A 483 -14.56 -26.31 38.97
N LEU A 484 -13.72 -25.75 39.86
CA LEU A 484 -12.67 -26.50 40.54
C LEU A 484 -13.24 -27.54 41.51
N GLN A 485 -14.36 -27.24 42.19
CA GLN A 485 -15.01 -28.16 43.11
C GLN A 485 -15.66 -29.34 42.37
N GLU A 486 -16.32 -29.08 41.24
CA GLU A 486 -16.84 -30.12 40.35
C GLU A 486 -15.71 -31.00 39.82
N ARG A 487 -14.61 -30.38 39.35
CA ARG A 487 -13.44 -31.11 38.87
C ARG A 487 -12.82 -31.98 39.96
N ASN A 488 -12.70 -31.48 41.19
CA ASN A 488 -12.19 -32.26 42.32
C ASN A 488 -13.07 -33.49 42.63
N LYS A 489 -14.40 -33.33 42.52
CA LYS A 489 -15.35 -34.45 42.67
C LYS A 489 -15.15 -35.51 41.58
N MET A 490 -15.01 -35.08 40.32
CA MET A 490 -14.74 -35.99 39.20
C MET A 490 -13.44 -36.78 39.38
N ILE A 491 -12.37 -36.12 39.86
CA ILE A 491 -11.08 -36.78 40.12
C ILE A 491 -11.20 -37.80 41.27
N ALA A 492 -11.99 -37.49 42.31
CA ALA A 492 -12.25 -38.42 43.41
C ALA A 492 -13.03 -39.67 42.94
N GLU A 493 -14.13 -39.46 42.21
CA GLU A 493 -14.96 -40.55 41.65
C GLU A 493 -14.15 -41.46 40.72
N TRP A 494 -13.28 -40.90 39.88
CA TRP A 494 -12.43 -41.67 38.98
C TRP A 494 -11.40 -42.54 39.72
N LYS A 495 -10.88 -42.05 40.86
CA LYS A 495 -9.95 -42.81 41.71
C LYS A 495 -10.63 -43.91 42.50
N GLU A 496 -11.86 -43.70 42.96
CA GLU A 496 -12.68 -44.72 43.65
C GLU A 496 -13.07 -45.86 42.69
N GLY A 497 -13.55 -45.53 41.48
CA GLY A 497 -13.88 -46.55 40.46
C GLY A 497 -12.67 -47.36 39.98
N SER A 498 -11.48 -46.76 39.95
CA SER A 498 -10.22 -47.45 39.62
C SER A 498 -9.72 -48.36 40.75
N GLN A 499 -10.11 -48.08 42.01
CA GLN A 499 -9.82 -48.97 43.14
C GLN A 499 -10.80 -50.15 43.21
N GLU A 500 -12.10 -49.94 42.97
CA GLU A 500 -13.11 -51.02 42.94
C GLU A 500 -12.84 -52.05 41.84
N GLY A 501 -12.39 -51.62 40.65
CA GLY A 501 -11.96 -52.53 39.58
C GLY A 501 -10.74 -53.41 39.94
N ASN A 502 -9.89 -52.96 40.86
CA ASN A 502 -8.73 -53.72 41.33
C ASN A 502 -9.04 -54.71 42.48
N TYR A 503 -10.17 -54.55 43.18
CA TYR A 503 -10.62 -55.53 44.18
C TYR A 503 -11.28 -56.77 43.54
N LEU A 504 -11.88 -56.62 42.35
CA LEU A 504 -12.46 -57.74 41.59
C LEU A 504 -11.41 -58.64 40.92
N LEU A 505 -10.18 -58.14 40.69
CA LEU A 505 -9.09 -58.89 40.05
C LEU A 505 -8.09 -59.54 41.04
N ARG A 506 -8.34 -59.47 42.36
CA ARG A 506 -7.52 -60.16 43.39
C ARG A 506 -8.19 -61.41 43.97
N HIS A 507 -9.36 -61.79 43.46
CA HIS A 507 -10.03 -63.06 43.76
C HIS A 507 -10.28 -63.84 42.47
N GLU A 508 -9.22 -64.14 41.72
CA GLU A 508 -9.18 -65.27 40.78
C GLU A 508 -7.87 -66.04 40.94
#